data_AF-A0A1V6K825-F1
#
_entry.id   AF-A0A1V6K825-F1
#
_cell.length_a   1.000
_cell.length_b   1.000
_cell.length_c   1.000
_cell.angle_alpha   90.00
_cell.angle_beta   90.00
_cell.angle_gamma   90.00
#
_symmetry.space_group_name_H-M   'P 1'
#
loop_
_entity.id
_entity.type
_entity.pdbx_description
1 polymer ?
#
loop_
_entity_poly.entity_id
_entity_poly.type
_entity_poly.pdbx_seq_one_letter_code
_entity_poly.pdbx_strand_id
1 'polypeptide(L)'
;METGMRTCQSCGMPMGREEDFGTEADGALSKDYCTYCYQNGAFTEPGATIDGMAERCGAIMSQLYAIPARNAKRFSREQLLCLKRWAGREIATCESCGMPLARDEDAGTEADGSRSVRYCTYCYRNGAYAEPDLTREGAVERYAPMMAANLGIPIEKAEAMVQQYLSTLPRWRDQSR
;
A
#
# COMPACT_ATOMS: atom_id res chain seq x y z
N MET A 1 -21.53 2.23 -9.57
CA MET A 1 -20.08 2.01 -9.80
C MET A 1 -19.58 1.31 -8.55
N GLU A 2 -18.82 0.22 -8.68
CA GLU A 2 -18.26 -0.45 -7.50
C GLU A 2 -17.26 0.50 -6.83
N THR A 3 -17.71 1.18 -5.77
CA THR A 3 -16.85 2.00 -4.92
C THR A 3 -16.05 1.06 -4.01
N GLY A 4 -15.12 0.32 -4.61
CA GLY A 4 -14.12 -0.44 -3.87
C GLY A 4 -13.19 0.52 -3.15
N MET A 5 -12.75 0.14 -1.94
CA MET A 5 -11.73 0.89 -1.18
C MET A 5 -10.49 1.09 -2.06
N ARG A 6 -10.10 2.35 -2.28
CA ARG A 6 -8.91 2.74 -3.04
C ARG A 6 -7.94 3.49 -2.14
N THR A 7 -6.72 3.64 -2.62
CA THR A 7 -5.70 4.43 -1.93
C THR A 7 -5.30 5.61 -2.80
N CYS A 8 -5.32 6.81 -2.22
CA CYS A 8 -4.90 8.04 -2.90
C CYS A 8 -3.46 7.90 -3.38
N GLN A 9 -3.26 8.02 -4.68
CA GLN A 9 -1.99 7.88 -5.38
C GLN A 9 -1.07 9.12 -5.26
N SER A 10 -1.36 10.01 -4.30
CA SER A 10 -0.53 11.15 -3.91
C SER A 10 -0.08 11.08 -2.46
N CYS A 11 -0.98 10.76 -1.52
CA CYS A 11 -0.67 10.78 -0.08
C CYS A 11 -0.85 9.43 0.64
N GLY A 12 -1.33 8.39 -0.04
CA GLY A 12 -1.56 7.08 0.57
C GLY A 12 -2.83 6.98 1.43
N MET A 13 -3.69 8.01 1.42
CA MET A 13 -4.93 8.01 2.19
C MET A 13 -5.93 6.97 1.64
N PRO A 14 -6.54 6.11 2.48
CA PRO A 14 -7.66 5.27 2.07
C PRO A 14 -8.87 6.11 1.65
N MET A 15 -9.57 5.69 0.59
CA MET A 15 -10.74 6.34 0.01
C MET A 15 -11.84 5.29 -0.15
N GLY A 16 -12.92 5.42 0.61
CA GLY A 16 -14.03 4.46 0.61
C GLY A 16 -15.40 5.11 0.42
N ARG A 17 -15.52 6.41 0.72
CA ARG A 17 -16.74 7.20 0.57
C ARG A 17 -16.57 8.19 -0.56
N GLU A 18 -17.66 8.58 -1.22
CA GLU A 18 -17.61 9.57 -2.32
C GLU A 18 -16.93 10.88 -1.91
N GLU A 19 -17.14 11.33 -0.67
CA GLU A 19 -16.51 12.53 -0.08
C GLU A 19 -14.98 12.44 0.07
N ASP A 20 -14.40 11.23 0.07
CA ASP A 20 -12.96 11.03 0.15
C ASP A 20 -12.26 11.36 -1.18
N PHE A 21 -12.97 11.25 -2.30
CA PHE A 21 -12.41 11.37 -3.64
C PHE A 21 -12.29 12.84 -4.08
N GLY A 22 -11.21 13.14 -4.79
CA GLY A 22 -11.02 14.42 -5.46
C GLY A 22 -11.95 14.60 -6.65
N THR A 23 -11.83 15.73 -7.34
CA THR A 23 -12.65 16.01 -8.53
C THR A 23 -11.79 16.26 -9.77
N GLU A 24 -12.23 15.70 -10.89
CA GLU A 24 -11.72 15.98 -12.23
C GLU A 24 -12.22 17.36 -12.71
N ALA A 25 -11.68 17.86 -13.83
CA ALA A 25 -12.03 19.19 -14.35
C ALA A 25 -13.51 19.33 -14.77
N ASP A 26 -14.15 18.21 -15.13
CA ASP A 26 -15.57 18.12 -15.48
C ASP A 26 -16.48 17.90 -14.25
N GLY A 27 -15.90 17.84 -13.05
CA GLY A 27 -16.61 17.60 -11.79
C GLY A 27 -16.82 16.12 -11.46
N ALA A 28 -16.38 15.17 -12.30
CA ALA A 28 -16.42 13.75 -11.95
C ALA A 28 -15.50 13.43 -10.76
N LEU A 29 -15.81 12.39 -9.98
CA LEU A 29 -14.91 11.95 -8.91
C LEU A 29 -13.62 11.35 -9.48
N SER A 30 -12.50 11.74 -8.88
CA SER A 30 -11.20 11.20 -9.25
C SER A 30 -11.07 9.75 -8.83
N LYS A 31 -10.50 8.91 -9.70
CA LYS A 31 -10.27 7.49 -9.42
C LYS A 31 -8.99 7.23 -8.62
N ASP A 32 -8.09 8.21 -8.61
CA ASP A 32 -6.71 8.05 -8.15
C ASP A 32 -6.39 8.93 -6.93
N TYR A 33 -7.07 10.06 -6.75
CA TYR A 33 -6.66 11.06 -5.77
C TYR A 33 -7.79 11.45 -4.83
N CYS A 34 -7.42 11.76 -3.59
CA CYS A 34 -8.38 12.20 -2.57
C CYS A 34 -8.69 13.70 -2.68
N THR A 35 -9.78 14.10 -2.03
CA THR A 35 -10.27 15.48 -1.97
C THR A 35 -9.23 16.49 -1.45
N TYR A 36 -8.33 16.07 -0.56
CA TYR A 36 -7.28 16.95 -0.05
C TYR A 36 -6.11 17.16 -1.02
N CYS A 37 -5.87 16.19 -1.92
CA CYS A 37 -4.73 16.23 -2.84
C CYS A 37 -5.10 16.80 -4.21
N TYR A 38 -6.34 16.62 -4.67
CA TYR A 38 -6.71 16.90 -6.05
C TYR A 38 -8.15 17.42 -6.15
N GLN A 39 -8.32 18.59 -6.76
CA GLN A 39 -9.62 19.25 -6.91
C GLN A 39 -9.69 19.96 -8.26
N ASN A 40 -10.83 19.86 -8.92
CA ASN A 40 -11.15 20.52 -10.20
C ASN A 40 -10.09 20.27 -11.28
N GLY A 41 -9.58 19.04 -11.37
CA GLY A 41 -8.59 18.66 -12.37
C GLY A 41 -7.15 19.08 -12.04
N ALA A 42 -6.86 19.58 -10.83
CA ALA A 42 -5.53 20.03 -10.44
C ALA A 42 -5.13 19.58 -9.03
N PHE A 43 -3.83 19.39 -8.80
CA PHE A 43 -3.30 19.19 -7.45
C PHE A 43 -3.45 20.47 -6.62
N THR A 44 -3.90 20.33 -5.37
CA THR A 44 -4.04 21.45 -4.42
C THR A 44 -2.69 22.05 -4.03
N GLU A 45 -1.63 21.23 -4.03
CA GLU A 45 -0.24 21.64 -3.83
C GLU A 45 0.65 21.13 -4.98
N PRO A 46 0.68 21.79 -6.15
CA PRO A 46 1.48 21.33 -7.30
C PRO A 46 2.98 21.23 -7.00
N GLY A 47 3.50 22.16 -6.20
CA GLY A 47 4.90 22.22 -5.78
C GLY A 47 5.28 21.34 -4.59
N ALA A 48 4.38 20.46 -4.12
CA ALA A 48 4.71 19.58 -2.99
C ALA A 48 5.88 18.65 -3.35
N THR A 49 6.80 18.49 -2.40
CA THR A 49 7.91 17.54 -2.50
C THR A 49 7.55 16.23 -1.80
N ILE A 50 8.19 15.13 -2.21
CA ILE A 50 7.98 13.84 -1.54
C ILE A 50 8.38 13.88 -0.07
N ASP A 51 9.43 14.63 0.28
CA ASP A 51 9.88 14.77 1.66
C ASP A 51 8.88 15.59 2.49
N GLY A 52 8.29 16.64 1.92
CA GLY A 52 7.22 17.41 2.57
C GLY A 52 5.95 16.59 2.75
N MET A 53 5.56 15.77 1.77
CA MET A 53 4.44 14.85 1.91
C MET A 53 4.73 13.78 2.97
N ALA A 54 5.95 13.22 2.99
CA ALA A 54 6.37 12.23 3.99
C ALA A 54 6.39 12.80 5.41
N GLU A 55 6.75 14.08 5.58
CA GLU A 55 6.65 14.78 6.86
C GLU A 55 5.20 14.78 7.38
N ARG A 56 4.25 15.18 6.54
CA ARG A 56 2.83 15.28 6.91
C ARG A 56 2.19 13.92 7.16
N CYS A 57 2.34 13.00 6.20
CA CYS A 57 1.81 11.63 6.33
C CYS A 57 2.46 10.90 7.52
N GLY A 58 3.78 11.09 7.72
CA GLY A 58 4.52 10.53 8.84
C GLY A 58 4.07 11.08 10.18
N ALA A 59 3.76 12.37 10.29
CA ALA A 59 3.22 12.97 11.50
C ALA A 59 1.85 12.38 11.88
N ILE A 60 0.94 12.24 10.90
CA ILE A 60 -0.37 11.61 11.09
C ILE A 60 -0.19 10.15 11.55
N MET A 61 0.65 9.39 10.85
CA MET A 61 0.94 7.99 11.17
C MET A 61 1.56 7.82 12.56
N SER A 62 2.49 8.72 12.92
CA SER A 62 3.13 8.74 14.24
C SER A 62 2.10 8.93 15.34
N GLN A 63 1.15 9.86 15.17
CA GLN A 63 0.09 10.10 16.14
C GLN A 63 -0.88 8.92 16.25
N LEU A 64 -1.36 8.38 15.12
CA LEU A 64 -2.37 7.32 15.11
C LEU A 64 -1.86 6.00 15.71
N TYR A 65 -0.61 5.64 15.42
CA TYR A 65 -0.07 4.32 15.78
C TYR A 65 0.98 4.40 16.91
N ALA A 66 1.27 5.60 17.41
CA ALA A 66 2.36 5.87 18.35
C ALA A 66 3.72 5.38 17.83
N ILE A 67 3.95 5.50 16.51
CA ILE A 67 5.22 5.18 15.86
C ILE A 67 6.19 6.35 16.11
N PRO A 68 7.47 6.12 16.47
CA PRO A 68 8.46 7.19 16.55
C PRO A 68 8.49 8.05 15.28
N ALA A 69 8.41 9.37 15.41
CA ALA A 69 8.21 10.29 14.27
C ALA A 69 9.22 10.09 13.13
N ARG A 70 10.50 9.85 13.47
CA ARG A 70 11.54 9.54 12.48
C ARG A 70 11.24 8.28 11.67
N ASN A 71 10.77 7.22 12.33
CA ASN A 71 10.42 5.96 11.68
C ASN A 71 9.16 6.12 10.84
N ALA A 72 8.14 6.83 11.35
CA ALA A 72 6.90 7.11 10.62
C ALA A 72 7.16 7.93 9.34
N LYS A 73 8.00 8.97 9.41
CA LYS A 73 8.43 9.75 8.23
C LYS A 73 9.17 8.89 7.22
N ARG A 74 10.15 8.07 7.67
CA ARG A 74 10.88 7.15 6.78
C ARG A 74 9.93 6.18 6.08
N PHE A 75 9.08 5.51 6.85
CA PHE A 75 8.12 4.55 6.30
C PHE A 75 7.14 5.22 5.34
N SER A 76 6.62 6.39 5.71
CA SER A 76 5.73 7.17 4.83
C SER A 76 6.43 7.53 3.53
N ARG A 77 7.70 7.95 3.56
CA ARG A 77 8.48 8.21 2.35
C ARG A 77 8.61 6.98 1.44
N GLU A 78 8.90 5.82 2.02
CA GLU A 78 9.01 4.56 1.28
C GLU A 78 7.70 4.17 0.59
N GLN A 79 6.56 4.32 1.29
CA GLN A 79 5.24 4.07 0.71
C GLN A 79 4.90 5.09 -0.39
N LEU A 80 5.16 6.38 -0.14
CA LEU A 80 4.90 7.45 -1.10
C LEU A 80 5.69 7.27 -2.40
N LEU A 81 6.94 6.80 -2.35
CA LEU A 81 7.76 6.55 -3.54
C LEU A 81 7.11 5.60 -4.55
N CYS A 82 6.20 4.74 -4.09
CA CYS A 82 5.52 3.79 -4.96
C CYS A 82 4.20 4.31 -5.55
N LEU A 83 3.73 5.49 -5.13
CA LEU A 83 2.46 6.05 -5.61
C LEU A 83 2.63 6.78 -6.94
N LYS A 84 1.59 6.73 -7.77
CA LYS A 84 1.58 7.28 -9.15
C LYS A 84 2.15 8.69 -9.27
N ARG A 85 1.80 9.61 -8.35
CA ARG A 85 2.29 11.00 -8.38
C ARG A 85 3.82 11.08 -8.33
N TRP A 86 4.45 10.21 -7.55
CA TRP A 86 5.89 10.27 -7.27
C TRP A 86 6.69 9.30 -8.14
N ALA A 87 6.12 8.14 -8.46
CA ALA A 87 6.72 7.15 -9.34
C ALA A 87 6.60 7.51 -10.83
N GLY A 88 5.65 8.39 -11.20
CA GLY A 88 5.34 8.72 -12.59
C GLY A 88 4.57 7.63 -13.34
N ARG A 89 4.25 6.52 -12.67
CA ARG A 89 3.48 5.39 -13.20
C ARG A 89 2.77 4.67 -12.07
N GLU A 90 1.77 3.88 -12.41
CA GLU A 90 1.14 2.97 -11.47
C GLU A 90 2.08 1.79 -11.16
N ILE A 91 2.18 1.44 -9.88
CA ILE A 91 2.99 0.33 -9.39
C ILE A 91 2.04 -0.66 -8.71
N ALA A 92 1.93 -1.85 -9.30
CA ALA A 92 1.16 -2.94 -8.71
C ALA A 92 1.78 -3.39 -7.39
N THR A 93 0.96 -3.83 -6.46
CA THR A 93 1.39 -4.47 -5.22
C THR A 93 1.16 -5.97 -5.30
N CYS A 94 2.07 -6.74 -4.74
CA CYS A 94 1.94 -8.18 -4.64
C CYS A 94 0.66 -8.53 -3.86
N GLU A 95 -0.24 -9.29 -4.47
CA GLU A 95 -1.54 -9.63 -3.87
C GLU A 95 -1.44 -10.65 -2.71
N SER A 96 -0.23 -11.12 -2.39
CA SER A 96 0.07 -11.99 -1.27
C SER A 96 0.72 -11.25 -0.09
N CYS A 97 1.73 -10.41 -0.32
CA CYS A 97 2.47 -9.76 0.76
C CYS A 97 2.40 -8.22 0.74
N GLY A 98 1.79 -7.64 -0.30
CA GLY A 98 1.69 -6.20 -0.48
C GLY A 98 2.96 -5.50 -0.97
N MET A 99 4.07 -6.23 -1.15
CA MET A 99 5.31 -5.64 -1.65
C MET A 99 5.11 -5.02 -3.04
N PRO A 100 5.64 -3.82 -3.30
CA PRO A 100 5.52 -3.17 -4.60
C PRO A 100 6.29 -3.93 -5.68
N LEU A 101 5.70 -4.06 -6.86
CA LEU A 101 6.34 -4.58 -8.07
C LEU A 101 6.97 -3.40 -8.84
N ALA A 102 7.92 -2.73 -8.18
CA ALA A 102 8.54 -1.50 -8.65
C ALA A 102 9.56 -1.73 -9.76
N ARG A 103 10.09 -2.94 -9.87
CA ARG A 103 10.98 -3.37 -10.94
C ARG A 103 10.55 -4.73 -11.46
N ASP A 104 11.00 -5.00 -12.66
CA ASP A 104 10.81 -6.27 -13.34
C ASP A 104 11.33 -7.48 -12.55
N GLU A 105 12.40 -7.32 -11.77
CA GLU A 105 12.98 -8.39 -10.94
C GLU A 105 12.18 -8.65 -9.66
N ASP A 106 11.31 -7.72 -9.26
CA ASP A 106 10.46 -7.89 -8.08
C ASP A 106 9.31 -8.85 -8.39
N ALA A 107 8.95 -9.02 -9.67
CA ALA A 107 7.87 -9.87 -10.14
C ALA A 107 8.20 -11.37 -10.02
N GLY A 108 7.20 -12.16 -9.64
CA GLY A 108 7.23 -13.62 -9.70
C GLY A 108 7.16 -14.15 -11.14
N THR A 109 7.08 -15.46 -11.29
CA THR A 109 6.98 -16.11 -12.61
C THR A 109 5.74 -16.98 -12.73
N GLU A 110 5.09 -16.90 -13.89
CA GLU A 110 4.00 -17.76 -14.31
C GLU A 110 4.54 -19.15 -14.76
N ALA A 111 3.65 -20.12 -14.98
CA ALA A 111 4.06 -21.48 -15.37
C ALA A 111 4.78 -21.54 -16.73
N ASP A 112 4.50 -20.58 -17.62
CA ASP A 112 5.16 -20.41 -18.92
C ASP A 112 6.50 -19.65 -18.84
N GLY A 113 6.91 -19.24 -17.63
CA GLY A 113 8.13 -18.47 -17.38
C GLY A 113 7.98 -16.96 -17.60
N SER A 114 6.81 -16.46 -18.03
CA SER A 114 6.55 -15.02 -18.10
C SER A 114 6.49 -14.41 -16.70
N ARG A 115 6.62 -13.08 -16.60
CA ARG A 115 6.57 -12.36 -15.32
C ARG A 115 5.14 -12.22 -14.83
N SER A 116 4.94 -12.45 -13.54
CA SER A 116 3.65 -12.24 -12.91
C SER A 116 3.36 -10.75 -12.74
N VAL A 117 2.15 -10.33 -13.11
CA VAL A 117 1.66 -8.96 -12.89
C VAL A 117 1.00 -8.77 -11.52
N ARG A 118 0.83 -9.86 -10.76
CA ARG A 118 0.07 -9.89 -9.49
C ARG A 118 0.91 -10.25 -8.28
N TYR A 119 2.00 -10.99 -8.45
CA TYR A 119 2.76 -11.54 -7.35
C TYR A 119 4.24 -11.24 -7.46
N CYS A 120 4.90 -11.10 -6.31
CA CYS A 120 6.35 -10.92 -6.26
C CYS A 120 7.12 -12.24 -6.28
N THR A 121 8.41 -12.17 -6.58
CA THR A 121 9.34 -13.30 -6.67
C THR A 121 9.50 -14.11 -5.38
N TYR A 122 9.20 -13.51 -4.23
CA TYR A 122 9.24 -14.19 -2.93
C TYR A 122 7.98 -15.03 -2.69
N CYS A 123 6.82 -14.58 -3.19
CA CYS A 123 5.55 -15.24 -2.93
C CYS A 123 5.16 -16.23 -4.01
N TYR A 124 5.56 -16.04 -5.27
CA TYR A 124 5.07 -16.83 -6.40
C TYR A 124 6.16 -17.09 -7.44
N ARG A 125 6.36 -18.36 -7.78
CA ARG A 125 7.36 -18.81 -8.76
C ARG A 125 6.83 -20.01 -9.54
N ASN A 126 7.08 -20.00 -10.85
CA ASN A 126 6.74 -21.06 -11.79
C ASN A 126 5.26 -21.46 -11.72
N GLY A 127 4.36 -20.48 -11.65
CA GLY A 127 2.92 -20.74 -11.63
C GLY A 127 2.35 -21.18 -10.28
N ALA A 128 3.14 -21.18 -9.20
CA ALA A 128 2.70 -21.62 -7.87
C ALA A 128 3.19 -20.71 -6.74
N TYR A 129 2.43 -20.66 -5.65
CA TYR A 129 2.89 -20.02 -4.42
C TYR A 129 4.11 -20.75 -3.86
N ALA A 130 5.11 -20.00 -3.40
CA ALA A 130 6.30 -20.56 -2.78
C ALA A 130 5.97 -21.33 -1.49
N GLU A 131 4.92 -20.92 -0.78
CA GLU A 131 4.42 -21.53 0.45
C GLU A 131 2.89 -21.66 0.33
N PRO A 132 2.37 -22.72 -0.33
CA PRO A 132 0.94 -22.86 -0.61
C PRO A 132 0.12 -23.06 0.68
N ASP A 133 0.69 -23.72 1.69
CA ASP A 133 0.02 -24.03 2.96
C ASP A 133 0.14 -22.93 4.02
N LEU A 134 0.79 -21.81 3.68
CA LEU A 134 0.91 -20.67 4.60
C LEU A 134 -0.48 -20.10 4.90
N THR A 135 -0.90 -20.16 6.15
CA THR A 135 -2.14 -19.58 6.65
C THR A 135 -2.00 -18.07 6.87
N ARG A 136 -3.13 -17.37 7.00
CA ARG A 136 -3.12 -15.94 7.34
C ARG A 136 -2.44 -15.70 8.70
N GLU A 137 -2.71 -16.55 9.68
CA GLU A 137 -2.10 -16.48 11.01
C GLU A 137 -0.58 -16.67 10.92
N GLY A 138 -0.11 -17.67 10.16
CA GLY A 138 1.32 -17.87 9.92
C GLY A 138 1.98 -16.69 9.18
N ALA A 139 1.25 -16.03 8.27
CA ALA A 139 1.74 -14.81 7.63
C ALA A 139 1.86 -13.64 8.63
N VAL A 140 0.95 -13.51 9.59
CA VAL A 140 1.05 -12.51 10.67
C VAL A 140 2.29 -12.78 11.53
N GLU A 141 2.47 -14.01 12.00
CA GLU A 141 3.63 -14.43 12.80
C GLU A 141 4.96 -14.12 12.10
N ARG A 142 5.00 -14.25 10.78
CA ARG A 142 6.20 -13.96 9.98
C ARG A 142 6.41 -12.47 9.74
N TYR A 143 5.37 -11.71 9.45
CA TYR A 143 5.50 -10.31 9.01
C TYR A 143 5.52 -9.31 10.18
N ALA A 144 4.82 -9.60 11.28
CA ALA A 144 4.73 -8.69 12.43
C ALA A 144 6.10 -8.38 13.05
N PRO A 145 7.04 -9.34 13.24
CA PRO A 145 8.37 -9.02 13.76
C PRO A 145 9.17 -8.06 12.86
N MET A 146 9.07 -8.23 11.54
CA MET A 146 9.73 -7.33 10.57
C MET A 146 9.14 -5.92 10.64
N MET A 147 7.81 -5.83 10.74
CA MET A 147 7.10 -4.55 10.87
C MET A 147 7.42 -3.86 12.20
N ALA A 148 7.40 -4.61 13.31
CA ALA A 148 7.74 -4.12 14.65
C ALA A 148 9.16 -3.53 14.68
N ALA A 149 10.13 -4.26 14.14
CA ALA A 149 11.51 -3.80 14.05
C ALA A 149 11.67 -2.58 13.14
N ASN A 150 10.99 -2.56 11.98
CA ASN A 150 11.08 -1.45 11.03
C ASN A 150 10.44 -0.16 11.58
N LEU A 151 9.29 -0.28 12.22
CA LEU A 151 8.56 0.88 12.76
C LEU A 151 9.02 1.26 14.17
N GLY A 152 9.68 0.36 14.90
CA GLY A 152 10.05 0.57 16.30
C GLY A 152 8.82 0.60 17.21
N ILE A 153 7.90 -0.35 17.02
CA ILE A 153 6.67 -0.49 17.81
C ILE A 153 6.61 -1.86 18.50
N PRO A 154 5.82 -2.02 19.58
CA PRO A 154 5.56 -3.33 20.18
C PRO A 154 4.99 -4.34 19.18
N ILE A 155 5.32 -5.61 19.37
CA ILE A 155 4.93 -6.69 18.46
C ILE A 155 3.41 -6.81 18.34
N GLU A 156 2.68 -6.61 19.43
CA GLU A 156 1.22 -6.72 19.48
C GLU A 156 0.55 -5.65 18.59
N LYS A 157 1.14 -4.45 18.52
CA LYS A 157 0.67 -3.40 17.60
C LYS A 157 0.99 -3.75 16.16
N ALA A 158 2.18 -4.30 15.90
CA ALA A 158 2.57 -4.73 14.57
C ALA A 158 1.69 -5.89 14.07
N GLU A 159 1.33 -6.84 14.94
CA GLU A 159 0.39 -7.92 14.64
C GLU A 159 -0.97 -7.37 14.23
N ALA A 160 -1.54 -6.44 14.99
CA ALA A 160 -2.82 -5.81 14.64
C ALA A 160 -2.75 -5.08 13.29
N MET A 161 -1.67 -4.34 13.02
CA MET A 161 -1.46 -3.66 11.74
C MET A 161 -1.33 -4.65 10.57
N VAL A 162 -0.56 -5.72 10.74
CA VAL A 162 -0.36 -6.76 9.72
C VAL A 162 -1.66 -7.52 9.49
N GLN A 163 -2.38 -7.92 10.54
CA GLN A 163 -3.68 -8.58 10.43
C GLN A 163 -4.67 -7.74 9.60
N GLN A 164 -4.76 -6.44 9.89
CA GLN A 164 -5.61 -5.52 9.16
C GLN A 164 -5.15 -5.33 7.72
N TYR A 165 -3.84 -5.28 7.46
CA TYR A 165 -3.34 -5.14 6.10
C TYR A 165 -3.60 -6.40 5.27
N LEU A 166 -3.33 -7.58 5.82
CA LEU A 166 -3.56 -8.86 5.14
C LEU A 166 -5.03 -9.06 4.77
N SER A 167 -6.00 -8.59 5.58
CA SER A 167 -7.43 -8.67 5.21
C SER A 167 -7.79 -7.85 3.97
N THR A 168 -6.92 -6.94 3.53
CA THR A 168 -7.09 -6.18 2.29
C THR A 168 -6.47 -6.86 1.07
N LEU A 169 -5.63 -7.88 1.23
CA LEU A 169 -4.93 -8.51 0.10
C LEU A 169 -5.73 -9.71 -0.44
N PRO A 170 -5.81 -9.87 -1.78
CA PRO A 170 -6.61 -10.93 -2.40
C PRO A 170 -6.31 -12.35 -1.91
N ARG A 171 -5.04 -12.70 -1.64
CA ARG A 171 -4.68 -14.05 -1.16
C ARG A 171 -5.38 -14.44 0.16
N TRP A 172 -5.68 -13.47 1.01
CA TRP A 172 -6.18 -13.72 2.38
C TRP A 172 -7.65 -13.34 2.57
N ARG A 173 -8.24 -12.59 1.63
CA ARG A 173 -9.65 -12.14 1.71
C ARG A 173 -10.66 -13.30 1.73
N ASP A 174 -10.33 -14.43 1.12
CA ASP A 174 -11.27 -15.55 0.93
C ASP A 174 -11.11 -16.70 1.96
N GLN A 175 -10.16 -16.59 2.91
CA GLN A 175 -9.91 -17.65 3.91
C GLN A 175 -10.77 -17.51 5.18
N SER A 176 -11.70 -16.56 5.22
CA SER A 176 -12.63 -16.35 6.34
C SER A 176 -13.98 -17.06 6.16
N ARG A 177 -14.01 -18.19 5.45
CA ARG A 177 -15.21 -19.00 5.25
C ARG A 177 -15.02 -20.43 5.73
#